data_AF-A0A917XZ93-F1
#
_entry.id   AF-A0A917XZ93-F1
#
_cell.length_a   1.000
_cell.length_b   1.000
_cell.length_c   1.000
_cell.angle_alpha   90.00
_cell.angle_beta   90.00
_cell.angle_gamma   90.00
#
_symmetry.space_group_name_H-M   'P 1'
#
loop_
_entity.id
_entity.type
_entity.pdbx_description
1 polymer ?
#
loop_
_entity_poly.entity_id
_entity_poly.type
_entity_poly.pdbx_seq_one_letter_code
_entity_poly.pdbx_strand_id
1 'polypeptide(L)'
;MHDVDCEIDHIGVIDPFTCDDAIIPLVQQACKESFYAREIFPEVAVSGSKDCSFMINRVQVRVGKATYMMFGMNLNYPHHHPPFDFQEVVLSVAIEAFINVIREAHGNE
;
A
#
# COMPACT_ATOMS: atom_id res chain seq x y z
N MET A 1 -3.01 -36.08 -28.49
CA MET A 1 -3.41 -34.72 -28.88
C MET A 1 -4.93 -34.74 -29.00
N HIS A 2 -5.65 -33.85 -28.32
CA HIS A 2 -7.07 -34.03 -27.94
C HIS A 2 -8.12 -33.67 -29.01
N ASP A 3 -7.73 -33.30 -30.23
CA ASP A 3 -8.64 -32.91 -31.33
C ASP A 3 -9.67 -31.83 -30.92
N VAL A 4 -9.17 -30.77 -30.29
CA VAL A 4 -9.98 -29.61 -29.85
C VAL A 4 -9.34 -28.31 -30.32
N ASP A 5 -10.18 -27.33 -30.62
CA ASP A 5 -9.77 -25.94 -30.88
C ASP A 5 -9.74 -25.14 -29.56
N CYS A 6 -8.74 -24.25 -29.43
CA CYS A 6 -8.54 -23.41 -28.25
C CYS A 6 -8.20 -21.98 -28.67
N GLU A 7 -8.87 -21.00 -28.06
CA GLU A 7 -8.60 -19.57 -28.21
C GLU A 7 -8.27 -18.99 -26.83
N ILE A 8 -7.22 -18.15 -26.77
CA ILE A 8 -6.73 -17.55 -25.52
C ILE A 8 -6.70 -16.04 -25.67
N ASP A 9 -7.50 -15.36 -24.85
CA ASP A 9 -7.56 -13.90 -24.80
C ASP A 9 -6.88 -13.34 -23.54
N HIS A 10 -5.97 -12.39 -23.74
CA HIS A 10 -5.36 -11.63 -22.66
C HIS A 10 -6.25 -10.45 -22.25
N ILE A 11 -6.98 -10.58 -21.14
CA ILE A 11 -7.96 -9.58 -20.69
C ILE A 11 -7.45 -8.59 -19.63
N GLY A 12 -6.22 -8.77 -19.14
CA GLY A 12 -5.64 -7.90 -18.13
C GLY A 12 -4.27 -8.36 -17.65
N VAL A 13 -3.51 -7.43 -17.09
CA VAL A 13 -2.19 -7.66 -16.49
C VAL A 13 -2.01 -6.66 -15.34
N ILE A 14 -1.23 -7.04 -14.33
CA ILE A 14 -0.70 -6.15 -13.30
C ILE A 14 0.80 -6.39 -13.23
N ASP A 15 1.58 -5.31 -13.22
CA ASP A 15 3.02 -5.40 -13.01
C ASP A 15 3.35 -5.55 -11.52
N PRO A 16 4.40 -6.31 -11.16
CA PRO A 16 4.93 -6.26 -9.80
C PRO A 16 5.56 -4.88 -9.54
N PHE A 17 5.69 -4.52 -8.26
CA PHE A 17 6.37 -3.31 -7.82
C PHE A 17 7.07 -3.56 -6.48
N THR A 18 8.06 -2.72 -6.17
CA THR A 18 8.75 -2.67 -4.89
C THR A 18 8.70 -1.23 -4.38
N CYS A 19 8.41 -1.04 -3.10
CA CYS A 19 8.42 0.29 -2.47
C CYS A 19 9.84 0.84 -2.32
N ASP A 20 10.02 2.16 -2.36
CA ASP A 20 11.32 2.79 -2.11
C ASP A 20 11.66 2.83 -0.62
N ASP A 21 12.71 2.13 -0.20
CA ASP A 21 13.23 2.12 1.18
C ASP A 21 13.53 3.52 1.72
N ALA A 22 13.87 4.46 0.82
CA ALA A 22 14.15 5.84 1.19
C ALA A 22 12.93 6.61 1.75
N ILE A 23 11.70 6.08 1.60
CA ILE A 23 10.48 6.65 2.20
C ILE A 23 10.25 6.14 3.62
N ILE A 24 10.81 5.00 4.02
CA ILE A 24 10.67 4.44 5.37
C ILE A 24 11.03 5.46 6.47
N PRO A 25 12.22 6.11 6.47
CA PRO A 25 12.56 7.07 7.51
C PRO A 25 11.63 8.29 7.53
N LEU A 26 11.12 8.71 6.37
CA LEU A 26 10.16 9.80 6.26
C LEU A 26 8.85 9.45 6.99
N VAL A 27 8.30 8.25 6.75
CA VAL A 27 7.06 7.80 7.39
C VAL A 27 7.25 7.61 8.89
N GLN A 28 8.38 7.03 9.31
CA GLN A 28 8.72 6.86 10.73
C GLN A 28 8.81 8.20 11.45
N GLN A 29 9.47 9.19 10.83
CA GLN A 29 9.59 10.53 11.40
C GLN A 29 8.23 11.25 11.45
N ALA A 30 7.46 11.20 10.36
CA ALA A 30 6.13 11.82 10.27
C ALA A 30 5.15 11.26 11.32
N CYS A 31 5.26 9.98 11.66
CA CYS A 31 4.35 9.32 12.59
C CYS A 31 4.92 9.21 14.02
N LYS A 32 6.09 9.78 14.30
CA LYS A 32 6.77 9.67 15.59
C LYS A 32 5.92 10.20 16.76
N GLU A 33 5.24 11.32 16.56
CA GLU A 33 4.36 11.96 17.54
C GLU A 33 2.87 11.79 17.17
N SER A 34 2.54 10.74 16.42
CA SER A 34 1.16 10.43 16.03
C SER A 34 0.32 10.12 17.26
N PHE A 35 -0.90 10.65 17.29
CA PHE A 35 -1.86 10.35 18.36
C PHE A 35 -2.47 8.95 18.19
N TYR A 36 -2.70 8.52 16.95
CA TYR A 36 -3.40 7.27 16.65
C TYR A 36 -2.47 6.09 16.35
N ALA A 37 -1.35 6.29 15.65
CA ALA A 37 -0.41 5.23 15.31
C ALA A 37 0.44 4.85 16.53
N ARG A 38 0.51 3.54 16.81
CA ARG A 38 1.26 3.00 17.96
C ARG A 38 2.56 2.33 17.57
N GLU A 39 2.54 1.64 16.44
CA GLU A 39 3.67 0.87 15.93
C GLU A 39 3.75 1.05 14.42
N ILE A 40 4.98 1.11 13.90
CA ILE A 40 5.27 1.24 12.48
C ILE A 40 6.21 0.11 12.11
N PHE A 41 5.72 -0.80 11.27
CA PHE A 41 6.55 -1.82 10.65
C PHE A 41 7.16 -1.24 9.37
N PRO A 42 8.49 -1.21 9.24
CA PRO A 42 9.14 -0.58 8.09
C PRO A 42 8.85 -1.29 6.77
N GLU A 43 8.62 -2.60 6.83
CA GLU A 43 8.30 -3.44 5.68
C GLU A 43 7.34 -4.56 6.12
N VAL A 44 6.44 -4.94 5.21
CA VAL A 44 5.63 -6.16 5.32
C VAL A 44 5.50 -6.79 3.95
N ALA A 45 5.64 -8.12 3.89
CA ALA A 45 5.39 -8.86 2.65
C ALA A 45 3.88 -8.92 2.38
N VAL A 46 3.47 -8.49 1.19
CA VAL A 46 2.07 -8.45 0.77
C VAL A 46 1.86 -9.38 -0.42
N SER A 47 0.82 -10.22 -0.35
CA SER A 47 0.37 -11.05 -1.47
C SER A 47 -0.86 -10.44 -2.14
N GLY A 48 -1.02 -10.69 -3.43
CA GLY A 48 -2.15 -10.21 -4.22
C GLY A 48 -1.75 -9.09 -5.17
N SER A 49 -2.61 -8.79 -6.13
CA SER A 49 -2.38 -7.77 -7.15
C SER A 49 -3.06 -6.45 -6.75
N LYS A 50 -2.43 -5.32 -7.10
CA LYS A 50 -2.96 -3.97 -6.92
C LYS A 50 -2.60 -3.13 -8.14
N ASP A 51 -3.59 -2.43 -8.70
CA ASP A 51 -3.42 -1.55 -9.86
C ASP A 51 -2.54 -0.31 -9.56
N CYS A 52 -2.34 0.01 -8.28
CA CYS A 52 -1.39 1.02 -7.84
C CYS A 52 0.05 0.73 -8.30
N SER A 53 0.36 -0.52 -8.68
CA SER A 53 1.65 -0.87 -9.26
C SER A 53 1.99 -0.03 -10.49
N PHE A 54 1.01 0.27 -11.35
CA PHE A 54 1.21 1.11 -12.52
C PHE A 54 1.63 2.54 -12.13
N MET A 55 1.04 3.08 -11.06
CA MET A 55 1.36 4.42 -10.57
C MET A 55 2.74 4.45 -9.91
N ILE A 56 3.04 3.48 -9.06
CA ILE A 56 4.34 3.35 -8.37
C ILE A 56 5.47 3.20 -9.40
N ASN A 57 5.33 2.25 -10.33
CA ASN A 57 6.31 2.02 -11.38
C ASN A 57 6.51 3.26 -12.26
N ARG A 58 5.43 3.98 -12.58
CA ARG A 58 5.51 5.21 -13.37
C ARG A 58 6.29 6.33 -12.66
N VAL A 59 6.10 6.48 -11.36
CA VAL A 59 6.84 7.46 -10.54
C VAL A 59 8.33 7.08 -10.50
N GLN A 60 8.64 5.83 -10.22
CA GLN A 60 10.01 5.32 -10.09
C GLN A 60 10.80 5.40 -11.41
N VAL A 61 10.19 5.05 -12.54
CA VAL A 61 10.82 5.20 -13.88
C VAL A 61 11.20 6.65 -14.19
N ARG A 62 10.52 7.63 -13.57
CA ARG A 62 10.81 9.05 -13.69
C ARG A 62 11.69 9.57 -12.54
N VAL A 63 12.48 8.70 -11.92
CA VAL A 63 13.38 8.97 -10.79
C VAL A 63 12.70 9.55 -9.54
N GLY A 64 11.36 9.48 -9.47
CA GLY A 64 10.61 9.77 -8.26
C GLY A 64 10.66 8.58 -7.29
N LYS A 65 10.19 8.81 -6.06
CA LYS A 65 10.05 7.76 -5.05
C LYS A 65 8.57 7.50 -4.78
N ALA A 66 8.20 6.25 -4.60
CA ALA A 66 6.85 5.84 -4.30
C ALA A 66 6.83 4.68 -3.29
N THR A 67 5.77 4.62 -2.50
CA THR A 67 5.56 3.56 -1.52
C THR A 67 4.08 3.17 -1.49
N TYR A 68 3.78 2.08 -0.79
CA TYR A 68 2.44 1.60 -0.48
C TYR A 68 2.34 1.37 1.02
N MET A 69 1.44 2.09 1.68
CA MET A 69 1.25 1.98 3.13
C MET A 69 0.09 1.04 3.46
N MET A 70 0.30 0.18 4.45
CA MET A 70 -0.75 -0.67 5.01
C MET A 70 -1.06 -0.24 6.44
N PHE A 71 -2.34 -0.22 6.78
CA PHE A 71 -2.80 0.09 8.13
C PHE A 71 -3.35 -1.19 8.76
N GLY A 72 -2.64 -1.66 9.79
CA GLY A 72 -2.95 -2.90 10.48
C GLY A 72 -4.27 -2.83 11.25
N MET A 73 -4.99 -3.94 11.25
CA MET A 73 -6.24 -4.12 11.96
C MET A 73 -6.40 -5.59 12.33
N ASN A 74 -7.11 -5.89 13.42
CA ASN A 74 -7.45 -7.27 13.74
C ASN A 74 -8.64 -7.70 12.87
N LEU A 75 -8.42 -8.71 12.03
CA LEU A 75 -9.43 -9.25 11.14
C LEU A 75 -9.92 -10.60 11.62
N ASN A 76 -11.24 -10.76 11.71
CA ASN A 76 -11.87 -12.07 11.92
C ASN A 76 -11.93 -12.88 10.61
N TYR A 77 -11.90 -12.20 9.46
CA TYR A 77 -12.00 -12.78 8.12
C TYR A 77 -11.09 -12.04 7.12
N PRO A 78 -10.57 -12.71 6.08
CA PRO A 78 -9.71 -12.07 5.07
C PRO A 78 -10.49 -11.12 4.15
N HIS A 79 -9.78 -10.23 3.46
CA HIS A 79 -10.33 -9.05 2.74
C HIS A 79 -11.29 -9.33 1.57
N HIS A 80 -11.37 -10.57 1.06
CA HIS A 80 -12.34 -10.97 0.01
C HIS A 80 -13.45 -11.90 0.54
N HIS A 81 -13.50 -12.12 1.86
CA HIS A 81 -14.49 -13.01 2.47
C HIS A 81 -15.84 -12.28 2.63
N PRO A 82 -17.01 -12.93 2.42
CA PRO A 82 -18.29 -12.21 2.48
C PRO A 82 -18.60 -11.57 3.85
N PRO A 83 -18.29 -12.22 4.99
CA PRO A 83 -18.28 -11.56 6.31
C PRO A 83 -17.11 -10.62 6.63
N PHE A 84 -16.31 -10.18 5.66
CA PHE A 84 -15.24 -9.23 5.92
C PHE A 84 -15.78 -7.98 6.62
N ASP A 85 -15.10 -7.57 7.69
CA ASP A 85 -15.38 -6.38 8.46
C ASP A 85 -14.07 -5.85 9.04
N PHE A 86 -14.03 -4.56 9.37
CA PHE A 86 -12.84 -3.91 9.89
C PHE A 86 -13.14 -2.91 11.01
N GLN A 87 -12.13 -2.63 11.82
CA GLN A 87 -12.24 -1.70 12.93
C GLN A 87 -12.10 -0.26 12.40
N GLU A 88 -13.21 0.48 12.29
CA GLU A 88 -13.25 1.83 11.69
C GLU A 88 -12.28 2.84 12.32
N VAL A 89 -11.83 2.63 13.56
CA VAL A 89 -10.76 3.44 14.19
C VAL A 89 -9.48 3.52 13.35
N VAL A 90 -9.24 2.53 12.48
CA VAL A 90 -8.10 2.53 11.55
C VAL A 90 -8.15 3.70 10.56
N LEU A 91 -9.34 4.25 10.28
CA LEU A 91 -9.49 5.43 9.40
C LEU A 91 -8.79 6.65 10.00
N SER A 92 -8.87 6.85 11.32
CA SER A 92 -8.16 7.94 12.00
C SER A 92 -6.64 7.76 11.94
N VAL A 93 -6.15 6.53 12.09
CA VAL A 93 -4.73 6.19 11.92
C VAL A 93 -4.27 6.52 10.50
N ALA A 94 -5.03 6.10 9.49
CA ALA A 94 -4.67 6.28 8.08
C ALA A 94 -4.66 7.76 7.67
N ILE A 95 -5.67 8.53 8.09
CA ILE A 95 -5.78 9.96 7.76
C ILE A 95 -4.66 10.76 8.44
N GLU A 96 -4.41 10.53 9.73
CA GLU A 96 -3.34 11.24 10.44
C GLU A 96 -1.97 10.93 9.82
N ALA A 97 -1.67 9.65 9.58
CA ALA A 97 -0.42 9.23 8.95
C ALA A 97 -0.25 9.90 7.57
N PHE A 98 -1.30 9.91 6.74
CA PHE A 98 -1.26 10.53 5.42
C PHE A 98 -0.99 12.05 5.49
N ILE A 99 -1.68 12.78 6.38
CA ILE A 99 -1.46 14.21 6.59
C ILE A 99 -0.03 14.48 7.07
N ASN A 100 0.45 13.72 8.05
CA ASN A 100 1.77 13.93 8.61
C ASN A 100 2.86 13.63 7.58
N VAL A 101 2.73 12.57 6.78
CA VAL A 101 3.68 12.25 5.71
C VAL A 101 3.74 13.36 4.67
N ILE A 102 2.61 13.95 4.29
CA ILE A 102 2.58 15.08 3.36
C ILE A 102 3.32 16.29 3.94
N ARG A 103 3.08 16.61 5.22
CA ARG A 103 3.74 17.74 5.92
C ARG A 103 5.24 17.52 6.04
N GLU A 104 5.67 16.35 6.49
CA GLU A 104 7.08 16.00 6.61
C GLU A 104 7.78 16.03 5.24
N ALA A 105 7.11 15.56 4.17
CA ALA A 105 7.66 15.57 2.82
C ALA A 105 7.82 16.97 2.22
N HIS A 106 6.93 17.91 2.56
CA HIS A 106 6.99 19.29 2.06
C HIS A 106 7.85 20.22 2.94
N GLY A 107 8.26 19.77 4.13
CA GLY A 107 8.85 20.62 5.15
C GLY A 107 7.78 21.36 5.93
N ASN A 108 7.88 21.36 7.26
CA ASN A 108 6.96 22.06 8.14
C ASN A 108 7.14 23.58 7.98
N GLU A 109 6.35 24.22 7.11
CA GLU A 109 6.03 25.65 7.19
C GLU A 109 4.91 25.91 8.20
#